data_AF-A0A8C7XYR8-F1
#
_entry.id   AF-A0A8C7XYR8-F1
#
_cell.length_a   1.000
_cell.length_b   1.000
_cell.length_c   1.000
_cell.angle_alpha   90.00
_cell.angle_beta   90.00
_cell.angle_gamma   90.00
#
_symmetry.space_group_name_H-M   'P 1'
#
loop_
_entity.id
_entity.type
_entity.pdbx_description
1 polymer ?
#
loop_
_entity_poly.entity_id
_entity_poly.type
_entity_poly.pdbx_seq_one_letter_code
_entity_poly.pdbx_strand_id
1 'polypeptide(L)'
;LLLHLLEKKTGAVSSFFCNNYLKNACEIVEGLILYLFSLFSFLLQTTVIEYVKPSDLKKDMNDSFKEKFPHIKLTLSKIRSLKREMKAIGEDCGLQPLTVAMAFVYFEKLVLQGRLNKSNRKLVSAACILLAAKISSDLKKQEVKHLIDKLEERFRISRRELIFFEFTILVALEMALYLPESQVMPHYRRLLQQQ
;
A
#
# COMPACT_ATOMS: atom_id res chain seq x y z
N LEU A 1 9.46 8.52 -23.59
CA LEU A 1 8.35 8.83 -24.51
C LEU A 1 7.05 9.22 -23.78
N LEU A 2 6.56 8.43 -22.82
CA LEU A 2 5.36 8.80 -22.01
C LEU A 2 5.58 10.02 -21.10
N LEU A 3 6.77 10.15 -20.49
CA LEU A 3 7.18 11.33 -19.71
C LEU A 3 7.25 12.61 -20.56
N HIS A 4 7.75 12.49 -21.80
CA HIS A 4 7.90 13.62 -22.72
C HIS A 4 6.57 14.03 -23.39
N LEU A 5 5.58 13.12 -23.42
CA LEU A 5 4.21 13.40 -23.86
C LEU A 5 3.34 14.02 -22.76
N LEU A 6 3.71 13.86 -21.47
CA LEU A 6 3.03 14.51 -20.34
C LEU A 6 3.48 15.97 -20.13
N GLU A 7 4.72 16.33 -20.49
CA GLU A 7 5.20 17.72 -20.42
C GLU A 7 4.47 18.68 -21.37
N LYS A 8 4.02 18.20 -22.54
CA LYS A 8 3.45 19.08 -23.58
C LYS A 8 1.97 19.43 -23.42
N LYS A 9 1.22 18.78 -22.52
CA LYS A 9 -0.25 18.97 -22.42
C LYS A 9 -0.74 19.76 -21.21
N THR A 10 0.12 20.08 -20.25
CA THR A 10 -0.27 20.85 -19.06
C THR A 10 0.85 21.82 -18.68
N GLY A 11 0.87 22.98 -19.31
CA GLY A 11 1.83 24.07 -19.05
C GLY A 11 1.69 24.78 -17.70
N ALA A 12 1.31 24.07 -16.63
CA ALA A 12 1.07 24.65 -15.30
C ALA A 12 1.55 23.76 -14.15
N VAL A 13 2.55 22.90 -14.35
CA VAL A 13 3.13 22.07 -13.27
C VAL A 13 4.60 22.43 -12.96
N SER A 14 5.22 23.27 -13.80
CA SER A 14 6.65 23.61 -13.68
C SER A 14 7.00 24.66 -12.62
N SER A 15 6.03 25.37 -12.02
CA SER A 15 6.33 26.38 -10.99
C SER A 15 6.28 25.88 -9.55
N PHE A 16 5.86 24.63 -9.31
CA PHE A 16 5.79 24.06 -7.95
C PHE A 16 7.02 23.26 -7.54
N PHE A 17 7.92 22.95 -8.48
CA PHE A 17 9.05 22.04 -8.25
C PHE A 17 10.42 22.73 -8.07
N CYS A 18 10.46 24.05 -7.91
CA CYS A 18 11.71 24.74 -7.63
C CYS A 18 11.64 25.50 -6.31
N ASN A 19 11.97 24.82 -5.21
CA ASN A 19 12.71 25.49 -4.14
C ASN A 19 13.55 24.52 -3.33
N ASN A 20 14.84 24.87 -3.21
CA ASN A 20 15.93 24.10 -2.60
C ASN A 20 15.80 23.85 -1.08
N TYR A 21 14.62 24.03 -0.50
CA TYR A 21 14.32 23.73 0.91
C TYR A 21 13.82 22.29 1.13
N LEU A 22 13.31 21.59 0.11
CA LEU A 22 12.77 20.22 0.27
C LEU A 22 13.83 19.10 0.23
N LYS A 23 15.01 19.34 -0.33
CA LYS A 23 16.05 18.30 -0.42
C LYS A 23 16.57 17.85 0.95
N ASN A 24 16.70 18.77 1.90
CA ASN A 24 17.20 18.46 3.24
C ASN A 24 16.10 18.01 4.22
N ALA A 25 14.82 18.26 3.91
CA ALA A 25 13.68 17.76 4.69
C ALA A 25 13.31 16.31 4.30
N CYS A 26 13.61 15.88 3.07
CA CYS A 26 13.30 14.54 2.57
C CYS A 26 14.04 13.43 3.33
N GLU A 27 15.32 13.61 3.68
CA GLU A 27 16.13 12.56 4.32
C GLU A 27 15.76 12.29 5.79
N ILE A 28 15.31 13.32 6.54
CA ILE A 28 14.89 13.16 7.95
C ILE A 28 13.46 12.59 8.03
N VAL A 29 12.59 12.96 7.09
CA VAL A 29 11.23 12.43 7.00
C VAL A 29 11.23 10.98 6.52
N GLU A 30 12.13 10.59 5.60
CA GLU A 30 12.28 9.19 5.18
C GLU A 30 12.77 8.27 6.31
N GLY A 31 13.68 8.73 7.18
CA GLY A 31 14.12 7.97 8.36
C GLY A 31 13.02 7.76 9.39
N LEU A 32 12.22 8.79 9.66
CA LEU A 32 11.08 8.70 10.58
C LEU A 32 9.93 7.87 10.00
N ILE A 33 9.68 7.98 8.70
CA ILE A 33 8.76 7.12 7.96
C ILE A 33 9.26 5.68 8.02
N LEU A 34 10.53 5.39 7.80
CA LEU A 34 11.10 4.04 7.93
C LEU A 34 10.97 3.47 9.35
N TYR A 35 11.19 4.30 10.38
CA TYR A 35 10.98 3.90 11.77
C TYR A 35 9.49 3.65 12.07
N LEU A 36 8.59 4.52 11.62
CA LEU A 36 7.15 4.35 11.75
C LEU A 36 6.64 3.17 10.91
N PHE A 37 7.22 2.88 9.74
CA PHE A 37 6.93 1.71 8.92
C PHE A 37 7.41 0.44 9.58
N SER A 38 8.64 0.44 10.10
CA SER A 38 9.19 -0.68 10.87
C SER A 38 8.35 -0.93 12.11
N LEU A 39 8.02 0.12 12.87
CA LEU A 39 7.18 0.05 14.06
C LEU A 39 5.76 -0.36 13.73
N PHE A 40 5.15 0.19 12.68
CA PHE A 40 3.80 -0.17 12.23
C PHE A 40 3.77 -1.61 11.72
N SER A 41 4.78 -2.01 10.96
CA SER A 41 4.95 -3.39 10.49
C SER A 41 5.25 -4.37 11.62
N PHE A 42 5.93 -3.93 12.69
CA PHE A 42 6.17 -4.68 13.92
C PHE A 42 4.90 -4.78 14.78
N LEU A 43 4.15 -3.68 14.95
CA LEU A 43 2.84 -3.65 15.61
C LEU A 43 1.81 -4.51 14.87
N LEU A 44 1.92 -4.63 13.54
CA LEU A 44 1.15 -5.59 12.76
C LEU A 44 1.52 -7.05 13.09
N GLN A 45 2.66 -7.32 13.71
CA GLN A 45 3.24 -8.65 13.92
C GLN A 45 3.22 -9.12 15.39
N THR A 46 3.23 -8.25 16.40
CA THR A 46 3.40 -8.68 17.80
C THR A 46 2.34 -9.70 18.26
N THR A 47 2.75 -10.96 18.35
CA THR A 47 2.12 -12.04 19.11
C THR A 47 3.03 -12.34 20.31
N VAL A 48 2.85 -11.62 21.41
CA VAL A 48 3.37 -12.03 22.73
C VAL A 48 2.13 -12.38 23.53
N ILE A 49 1.94 -13.67 23.83
CA ILE A 49 0.75 -14.18 24.51
C ILE A 49 1.16 -14.56 25.93
N GLU A 50 0.99 -13.62 26.86
CA GLU A 50 0.52 -13.98 28.21
C GLU A 50 -0.95 -14.42 28.07
N TYR A 51 -1.39 -15.44 28.82
CA TYR A 51 -2.70 -16.09 28.63
C TYR A 51 -3.86 -15.12 28.92
N VAL A 52 -4.22 -14.31 27.93
CA VAL A 52 -5.32 -13.34 27.95
C VAL A 52 -6.35 -13.80 26.92
N LYS A 53 -7.64 -13.66 27.25
CA LYS A 53 -8.73 -14.06 26.34
C LYS A 53 -8.55 -13.39 24.97
N PRO A 54 -8.69 -14.12 23.84
CA PRO A 54 -8.42 -13.59 22.50
C PRO A 54 -9.27 -12.37 22.11
N SER A 55 -10.45 -12.20 22.72
CA SER A 55 -11.32 -11.03 22.57
C SER A 55 -10.69 -9.76 23.12
N ASP A 56 -10.04 -9.88 24.28
CA ASP A 56 -9.57 -8.75 25.07
C ASP A 56 -8.25 -8.26 24.48
N LEU A 57 -7.35 -9.18 24.13
CA LEU A 57 -6.13 -8.87 23.39
C LEU A 57 -6.41 -8.15 22.06
N LYS A 58 -7.43 -8.59 21.32
CA LYS A 58 -7.82 -7.93 20.06
C LYS A 58 -8.34 -6.52 20.29
N LYS A 59 -9.08 -6.29 21.37
CA LYS A 59 -9.59 -4.96 21.75
C LYS A 59 -8.41 -4.06 22.12
N ASP A 60 -7.54 -4.51 23.01
CA ASP A 60 -6.38 -3.75 23.50
C ASP A 60 -5.43 -3.36 22.37
N MET A 61 -5.19 -4.25 21.40
CA MET A 61 -4.39 -3.94 20.21
C MET A 61 -5.04 -2.88 19.31
N ASN A 62 -6.36 -2.90 19.13
CA ASN A 62 -7.04 -1.90 18.33
C ASN A 62 -7.13 -0.55 19.07
N ASP A 63 -7.28 -0.57 20.39
CA ASP A 63 -7.33 0.63 21.22
C ASP A 63 -5.96 1.32 21.24
N SER A 64 -4.88 0.55 21.49
CA SER A 64 -3.49 1.05 21.39
C SER A 64 -3.17 1.60 20.00
N PHE A 65 -3.69 0.96 18.95
CA PHE A 65 -3.51 1.43 17.57
C PHE A 65 -4.25 2.76 17.33
N LYS A 66 -5.48 2.88 17.82
CA LYS A 66 -6.29 4.09 17.69
C LYS A 66 -5.72 5.25 18.50
N GLU A 67 -5.14 4.99 19.66
CA GLU A 67 -4.45 5.98 20.48
C GLU A 67 -3.23 6.54 19.73
N LYS A 68 -2.42 5.68 19.12
CA LYS A 68 -1.22 6.09 18.35
C LYS A 68 -1.55 6.75 17.01
N PHE A 69 -2.63 6.33 16.36
CA PHE A 69 -3.01 6.78 15.02
C PHE A 69 -4.50 7.18 14.95
N PRO A 70 -4.92 8.25 15.65
CA PRO A 70 -6.34 8.62 15.77
C PRO A 70 -6.97 9.06 14.45
N HIS A 71 -6.16 9.51 13.48
CA HIS A 71 -6.60 9.90 12.15
C HIS A 71 -6.93 8.70 11.24
N ILE A 72 -6.44 7.50 11.56
CA ILE A 72 -6.69 6.30 10.77
C ILE A 72 -8.08 5.75 11.10
N LYS A 73 -8.98 5.82 10.11
CA LYS A 73 -10.39 5.42 10.27
C LYS A 73 -10.62 3.90 10.23
N LEU A 74 -9.57 3.11 10.01
CA LEU A 74 -9.62 1.65 9.99
C LEU A 74 -8.99 1.06 11.24
N THR A 75 -9.54 -0.04 11.73
CA THR A 75 -8.91 -0.81 12.82
C THR A 75 -7.73 -1.64 12.30
N LEU A 76 -6.76 -1.91 13.17
CA LEU A 76 -5.60 -2.78 12.88
C LEU A 76 -6.05 -4.14 12.34
N SER A 77 -7.10 -4.69 12.93
CA SER A 77 -7.70 -5.96 12.50
C SER A 77 -8.20 -5.92 11.05
N LYS A 78 -8.74 -4.78 10.59
CA LYS A 78 -9.23 -4.62 9.22
C LYS A 78 -8.08 -4.47 8.22
N ILE A 79 -7.03 -3.74 8.60
CA ILE A 79 -5.80 -3.59 7.80
C ILE A 79 -5.15 -4.97 7.57
N ARG A 80 -4.98 -5.77 8.63
CA ARG A 80 -4.45 -7.15 8.53
C ARG A 80 -5.31 -8.04 7.63
N SER A 81 -6.63 -7.93 7.74
CA SER A 81 -7.56 -8.69 6.88
C SER A 81 -7.38 -8.35 5.40
N LEU A 82 -7.28 -7.05 5.07
CA LEU A 82 -7.06 -6.60 3.70
C LEU A 82 -5.72 -7.07 3.14
N LYS A 83 -4.64 -7.01 3.93
CA LYS A 83 -3.33 -7.54 3.50
C LYS A 83 -3.37 -9.04 3.20
N ARG A 84 -4.14 -9.83 3.97
CA ARG A 84 -4.35 -11.26 3.67
C ARG A 84 -5.12 -11.47 2.37
N GLU A 85 -6.18 -10.70 2.14
CA GLU A 85 -6.92 -10.73 0.87
C GLU A 85 -6.02 -10.33 -0.32
N MET A 86 -5.19 -9.30 -0.14
CA MET A 86 -4.23 -8.86 -1.15
C MET A 86 -3.18 -9.94 -1.47
N LYS A 87 -2.65 -10.63 -0.44
CA LYS A 87 -1.74 -11.77 -0.62
C LYS A 87 -2.41 -12.88 -1.44
N ALA A 88 -3.62 -13.29 -1.03
CA ALA A 88 -4.36 -14.35 -1.70
C ALA A 88 -4.64 -14.04 -3.18
N ILE A 89 -4.95 -12.78 -3.52
CA ILE A 89 -5.14 -12.36 -4.92
C ILE A 89 -3.81 -12.42 -5.69
N GLY A 90 -2.71 -11.99 -5.07
CA GLY A 90 -1.39 -12.07 -5.67
C GLY A 90 -1.00 -13.51 -6.01
N GLU A 91 -1.25 -14.44 -5.08
CA GLU A 91 -1.00 -15.88 -5.26
C GLU A 91 -1.91 -16.48 -6.35
N ASP A 92 -3.22 -16.19 -6.31
CA ASP A 92 -4.20 -16.63 -7.31
C ASP A 92 -3.82 -16.17 -8.74
N CYS A 93 -3.20 -15.00 -8.86
CA CYS A 93 -2.77 -14.41 -10.14
C CYS A 93 -1.31 -14.71 -10.50
N GLY A 94 -0.58 -15.50 -9.69
CA GLY A 94 0.82 -15.84 -9.95
C GLY A 94 1.79 -14.66 -9.85
N LEU A 95 1.46 -13.61 -9.09
CA LEU A 95 2.36 -12.47 -8.88
C LEU A 95 3.57 -12.91 -8.06
N GLN A 96 4.74 -12.36 -8.39
CA GLN A 96 5.93 -12.60 -7.58
C GLN A 96 5.72 -12.10 -6.14
N PRO A 97 6.25 -12.80 -5.11
CA PRO A 97 6.11 -12.33 -3.73
C PRO A 97 6.70 -10.93 -3.51
N LEU A 98 7.70 -10.54 -4.31
CA LEU A 98 8.27 -9.19 -4.29
C LEU A 98 7.23 -8.13 -4.68
N THR A 99 6.40 -8.43 -5.68
CA THR A 99 5.33 -7.55 -6.16
C THR A 99 4.22 -7.39 -5.15
N VAL A 100 3.86 -8.48 -4.47
CA VAL A 100 2.93 -8.42 -3.33
C VAL A 100 3.54 -7.60 -2.17
N ALA A 101 4.85 -7.74 -1.92
CA ALA A 101 5.55 -6.94 -0.91
C ALA A 101 5.53 -5.44 -1.25
N MET A 102 5.74 -5.05 -2.52
CA MET A 102 5.61 -3.65 -2.95
C MET A 102 4.18 -3.13 -2.77
N ALA A 103 3.18 -3.92 -3.15
CA ALA A 103 1.78 -3.56 -2.94
C ALA A 103 1.45 -3.33 -1.47
N PHE A 104 2.04 -4.11 -0.55
CA PHE A 104 1.92 -3.88 0.89
C PHE A 104 2.51 -2.53 1.29
N VAL A 105 3.71 -2.18 0.84
CA VAL A 105 4.32 -0.88 1.17
C VAL A 105 3.44 0.28 0.69
N TYR A 106 2.93 0.24 -0.55
CA TYR A 106 2.02 1.26 -1.06
C TYR A 106 0.76 1.40 -0.21
N PHE A 107 0.13 0.27 0.11
CA PHE A 107 -1.08 0.24 0.93
C PHE A 107 -0.83 0.82 2.33
N GLU A 108 0.29 0.46 2.96
CA GLU A 108 0.67 0.96 4.27
C GLU A 108 0.97 2.46 4.27
N LYS A 109 1.59 3.00 3.19
CA LYS A 109 1.83 4.46 3.04
C LYS A 109 0.51 5.21 3.13
N LEU A 110 -0.50 4.75 2.39
CA LEU A 110 -1.83 5.36 2.35
C LEU A 110 -2.61 5.18 3.66
N VAL A 111 -2.40 4.06 4.35
CA VAL A 111 -2.96 3.84 5.70
C VAL A 111 -2.39 4.85 6.68
N LEU A 112 -1.07 5.03 6.72
CA LEU A 112 -0.40 5.97 7.63
C LEU A 112 -0.76 7.43 7.33
N GLN A 113 -0.99 7.77 6.07
CA GLN A 113 -1.53 9.07 5.66
C GLN A 113 -3.02 9.27 6.03
N GLY A 114 -3.71 8.26 6.56
CA GLY A 114 -5.14 8.35 6.92
C GLY A 114 -6.09 8.41 5.71
N ARG A 115 -5.65 7.97 4.52
CA ARG A 115 -6.42 8.07 3.27
C ARG A 115 -7.49 6.98 3.11
N LEU A 116 -7.53 5.99 4.02
CA LEU A 116 -8.47 4.87 3.96
C LEU A 116 -9.66 5.04 4.91
N ASN A 117 -10.84 4.64 4.44
CA ASN A 117 -12.08 4.63 5.16
C ASN A 117 -12.94 3.39 4.78
N LYS A 118 -14.16 3.29 5.32
CA LYS A 118 -15.04 2.13 5.11
C LYS A 118 -15.40 1.89 3.64
N SER A 119 -15.59 2.95 2.84
CA SER A 119 -16.03 2.83 1.44
C SER A 119 -14.85 2.56 0.50
N ASN A 120 -13.72 3.25 0.66
CA ASN A 120 -12.63 3.18 -0.32
C ASN A 120 -11.58 2.08 -0.04
N ARG A 121 -11.52 1.51 1.18
CA ARG A 121 -10.41 0.61 1.58
C ARG A 121 -10.11 -0.53 0.62
N LYS A 122 -11.15 -1.11 -0.01
CA LYS A 122 -11.02 -2.20 -0.98
C LYS A 122 -10.48 -1.72 -2.32
N LEU A 123 -10.99 -0.58 -2.78
CA LEU A 123 -10.55 0.07 -4.01
C LEU A 123 -9.08 0.51 -3.90
N VAL A 124 -8.68 1.05 -2.75
CA VAL A 124 -7.28 1.39 -2.45
C VAL A 124 -6.40 0.14 -2.48
N SER A 125 -6.79 -0.94 -1.79
CA SER A 125 -6.05 -2.22 -1.83
C SER A 125 -5.87 -2.75 -3.25
N ALA A 126 -6.94 -2.72 -4.05
CA ALA A 126 -6.91 -3.18 -5.43
C ALA A 126 -5.99 -2.33 -6.31
N ALA A 127 -6.06 -1.01 -6.19
CA ALA A 127 -5.20 -0.09 -6.93
C ALA A 127 -3.72 -0.26 -6.55
N CYS A 128 -3.40 -0.51 -5.28
CA CYS A 128 -2.02 -0.80 -4.85
C CYS A 128 -1.46 -2.07 -5.52
N ILE A 129 -2.25 -3.15 -5.61
CA ILE A 129 -1.84 -4.37 -6.31
C ILE A 129 -1.65 -4.09 -7.80
N LEU A 130 -2.61 -3.40 -8.41
CA LEU A 130 -2.58 -3.10 -9.85
C LEU A 130 -1.34 -2.27 -10.21
N LEU A 131 -1.02 -1.23 -9.42
CA LEU A 131 0.17 -0.41 -9.62
C LEU A 131 1.47 -1.21 -9.43
N ALA A 132 1.56 -2.02 -8.37
CA ALA A 132 2.72 -2.86 -8.12
C ALA A 132 2.95 -3.87 -9.27
N ALA A 133 1.89 -4.52 -9.75
CA ALA A 133 1.99 -5.46 -10.86
C ALA A 133 2.34 -4.79 -12.20
N LYS A 134 1.89 -3.54 -12.41
CA LYS A 134 2.24 -2.76 -13.60
C LYS A 134 3.71 -2.32 -13.59
N ILE A 135 4.29 -1.99 -12.44
CA ILE A 135 5.68 -1.53 -12.35
C ILE A 135 6.71 -2.66 -12.20
N SER A 136 6.33 -3.81 -11.64
CA SER A 136 7.25 -4.94 -11.43
C SER A 136 7.66 -5.65 -12.73
N SER A 137 7.13 -5.23 -13.89
CA SER A 137 7.30 -5.89 -15.19
C SER A 137 6.84 -7.35 -15.25
N ASP A 138 6.16 -7.85 -14.20
CA ASP A 138 5.74 -9.26 -14.12
C ASP A 138 4.66 -9.63 -15.12
N LEU A 139 3.88 -8.66 -15.61
CA LEU A 139 2.66 -8.95 -16.37
C LEU A 139 2.69 -8.49 -17.83
N LYS A 140 2.33 -9.39 -18.73
CA LYS A 140 1.90 -9.05 -20.11
C LYS A 140 0.51 -8.39 -20.07
N LYS A 141 0.14 -7.65 -21.12
CA LYS A 141 -1.19 -6.97 -21.23
C LYS A 141 -2.38 -7.89 -20.94
N GLN A 142 -2.31 -9.16 -21.37
CA GLN A 142 -3.35 -10.17 -21.12
C GLN A 142 -3.50 -10.49 -19.63
N GLU A 143 -2.39 -10.59 -18.91
CA GLU A 143 -2.37 -10.92 -17.48
C GLU A 143 -2.84 -9.74 -16.61
N VAL A 144 -2.58 -8.49 -17.04
CA VAL A 144 -3.15 -7.30 -16.39
C VAL A 144 -4.68 -7.31 -16.46
N LYS A 145 -5.26 -7.74 -17.58
CA LYS A 145 -6.72 -7.87 -17.70
C LYS A 145 -7.25 -8.93 -16.74
N HIS A 146 -6.60 -10.09 -16.69
CA HIS A 146 -6.95 -11.16 -15.74
C HIS A 146 -6.88 -10.69 -14.28
N LEU A 147 -5.83 -9.94 -13.91
CA LEU A 147 -5.69 -9.36 -12.59
C LEU A 147 -6.84 -8.40 -12.27
N ILE A 148 -7.21 -7.51 -13.21
CA ILE A 148 -8.35 -6.59 -13.04
C ILE A 148 -9.66 -7.35 -12.82
N ASP A 149 -9.91 -8.41 -13.60
CA ASP A 149 -11.09 -9.26 -13.46
C ASP A 149 -11.13 -9.91 -12.07
N LYS A 150 -9.99 -10.41 -11.58
CA LYS A 150 -9.88 -11.02 -10.25
C LYS A 150 -10.08 -10.01 -9.12
N LEU A 151 -9.54 -8.80 -9.27
CA LEU A 151 -9.71 -7.71 -8.30
C LEU A 151 -11.17 -7.26 -8.21
N GLU A 152 -11.85 -7.12 -9.36
CA GLU A 152 -13.27 -6.80 -9.45
C GLU A 152 -14.13 -7.84 -8.71
N GLU A 153 -13.89 -9.14 -8.95
CA GLU A 153 -14.60 -10.24 -8.30
C GLU A 153 -14.36 -10.27 -6.78
N ARG A 154 -13.08 -10.32 -6.35
CA ARG A 154 -12.70 -10.53 -4.94
C ARG A 154 -13.05 -9.33 -4.07
N PHE A 155 -12.77 -8.11 -4.55
CA PHE A 155 -13.08 -6.91 -3.78
C PHE A 155 -14.53 -6.43 -3.97
N ARG A 156 -15.25 -6.93 -4.98
CA ARG A 156 -16.60 -6.46 -5.36
C ARG A 156 -16.60 -4.96 -5.65
N ILE A 157 -15.71 -4.55 -6.55
CA ILE A 157 -15.52 -3.15 -6.98
C ILE A 157 -15.73 -3.04 -8.50
N SER A 158 -16.09 -1.86 -9.00
CA SER A 158 -16.22 -1.68 -10.45
C SER A 158 -14.85 -1.55 -11.11
N ARG A 159 -14.64 -2.24 -12.24
CA ARG A 159 -13.46 -2.01 -13.09
C ARG A 159 -13.27 -0.55 -13.49
N ARG A 160 -14.35 0.13 -13.86
CA ARG A 160 -14.29 1.55 -14.29
C ARG A 160 -13.81 2.43 -13.14
N GLU A 161 -14.32 2.18 -11.95
CA GLU A 161 -13.92 2.87 -10.73
C GLU A 161 -12.46 2.59 -10.40
N LEU A 162 -12.00 1.33 -10.49
CA LEU A 162 -10.61 0.94 -10.25
C LEU A 162 -9.64 1.66 -11.20
N ILE A 163 -9.94 1.69 -12.50
CA ILE A 163 -9.09 2.35 -13.51
C ILE A 163 -9.03 3.86 -13.26
N PHE A 164 -10.16 4.50 -12.92
CA PHE A 164 -10.17 5.92 -12.60
C PHE A 164 -9.39 6.22 -11.32
N PHE A 165 -9.55 5.36 -10.30
CA PHE A 165 -8.95 5.55 -8.99
C PHE A 165 -7.45 5.24 -8.95
N GLU A 166 -6.94 4.44 -9.89
CA GLU A 166 -5.51 4.15 -10.04
C GLU A 166 -4.67 5.43 -10.06
N PHE A 167 -5.05 6.41 -10.88
CA PHE A 167 -4.31 7.67 -10.97
C PHE A 167 -4.34 8.45 -9.65
N THR A 168 -5.49 8.46 -8.97
CA THR A 168 -5.63 9.07 -7.64
C THR A 168 -4.66 8.45 -6.62
N ILE A 169 -4.50 7.12 -6.65
CA ILE A 169 -3.55 6.43 -5.78
C ILE A 169 -2.11 6.75 -6.17
N LEU A 170 -1.80 6.81 -7.46
CA LEU A 170 -0.48 7.19 -7.93
C LEU A 170 -0.06 8.58 -7.43
N VAL A 171 -0.99 9.54 -7.50
CA VAL A 171 -0.77 10.91 -6.98
C VAL A 171 -0.63 10.90 -5.45
N ALA A 172 -1.45 10.11 -4.74
CA ALA A 172 -1.36 10.00 -3.27
C ALA A 172 -0.05 9.34 -2.79
N LEU A 173 0.57 8.51 -3.63
CA LEU A 173 1.91 7.96 -3.44
C LEU A 173 3.02 8.91 -3.92
N GLU A 174 2.69 10.15 -4.30
CA GLU A 174 3.63 11.17 -4.78
C GLU A 174 4.44 10.70 -6.00
N MET A 175 3.86 9.81 -6.82
CA MET A 175 4.53 9.13 -7.93
C MET A 175 5.77 8.32 -7.53
N ALA A 176 6.01 8.10 -6.23
CA ALA A 176 7.13 7.34 -5.68
C ALA A 176 6.84 5.83 -5.69
N LEU A 177 6.76 5.26 -6.90
CA LEU A 177 6.54 3.82 -7.09
C LEU A 177 7.83 2.99 -6.94
N TYR A 178 9.00 3.57 -7.19
CA TYR A 178 10.26 2.89 -6.92
C TYR A 178 10.56 2.97 -5.42
N LEU A 179 10.56 1.82 -4.76
CA LEU A 179 10.77 1.71 -3.32
C LEU A 179 12.20 1.27 -3.02
N PRO A 180 12.87 1.85 -2.01
CA PRO A 180 14.16 1.33 -1.57
C PRO A 180 13.99 -0.06 -0.98
N GLU A 181 15.01 -0.90 -1.16
CA GLU A 181 15.01 -2.30 -0.72
C GLU A 181 14.73 -2.45 0.78
N SER A 182 15.21 -1.50 1.61
CA SER A 182 14.98 -1.45 3.04
C SER A 182 13.49 -1.42 3.43
N GLN A 183 12.64 -0.84 2.58
CA GLN A 183 11.18 -0.81 2.79
C GLN A 183 10.53 -2.13 2.37
N VAL A 184 10.99 -2.74 1.27
CA VAL A 184 10.32 -3.90 0.66
C VAL A 184 10.74 -5.22 1.31
N MET A 185 12.02 -5.39 1.63
CA MET A 185 12.57 -6.66 2.10
C MET A 185 11.95 -7.21 3.39
N PRO A 186 11.60 -6.39 4.40
CA PRO A 186 10.89 -6.89 5.58
C PRO A 186 9.53 -7.52 5.24
N HIS A 187 8.83 -7.02 4.21
CA HIS A 187 7.58 -7.63 3.76
C HIS A 187 7.84 -8.88 2.92
N TYR A 188 8.80 -8.82 2.01
CA TYR A 188 9.18 -9.95 1.17
C TYR A 188 9.60 -11.18 1.99
N ARG A 189 10.53 -11.02 2.94
CA ARG A 189 10.99 -12.10 3.82
C ARG A 189 9.84 -12.73 4.60
N ARG A 190 8.90 -11.93 5.09
CA ARG A 190 7.72 -12.44 5.82
C ARG A 190 6.76 -13.21 4.92
N LEU A 191 6.57 -12.77 3.67
CA LEU A 191 5.73 -13.50 2.73
C LEU A 191 6.30 -14.89 2.45
N LEU A 192 7.62 -15.01 2.32
CA LEU A 192 8.31 -16.30 2.13
C LEU A 192 8.23 -17.21 3.36
N GLN A 193 8.23 -16.67 4.57
CA GLN A 193 8.06 -17.45 5.80
C GLN A 193 6.63 -17.95 6.03
N GLN A 194 5.65 -17.38 5.32
CA GLN A 194 4.24 -17.70 5.45
C GLN A 194 3.71 -18.52 4.26
N GLN A 195 4.60 -19.13 3.47
CA GLN A 195 4.28 -20.09 2.42
C GLN A 195 4.15 -21.50 3.01
#